data_AF-A0A7Y2K6I8-F1
#
_entry.id   AF-A0A7Y2K6I8-F1
#
_cell.length_a   1.000
_cell.length_b   1.000
_cell.length_c   1.000
_cell.angle_alpha   90.00
_cell.angle_beta   90.00
_cell.angle_gamma   90.00
#
_symmetry.space_group_name_H-M   'P 1'
#
loop_
_entity.id
_entity.type
_entity.pdbx_description
1 polymer ?
#
loop_
_entity_poly.entity_id
_entity_poly.type
_entity_poly.pdbx_seq_one_letter_code
_entity_poly.pdbx_strand_id
1 'polypeptide(L)'
;MEKSSSQIFSDKIKLVYEYNKKSPLFVRAAYIEIENQNIQDAVFILRQGLKFYPQNPVAILLLARANALMGKKELAAKLIKKGSNLIHSNETYNFYMEELDALEKSATVPGSTREKIFFNENADNEESKNFILPTVKENEEDKLEETKAIENSLEQLAKTIASAKLPPPGDEKNIETRSLEKLSDNNLIVSETLAQIYVSQGQYDEAVKVFQNLIKIKPGKTEYYSEKIDEIKSKFNV
;
A
#
# COMPACT_ATOMS: atom_id res chain seq x y z
N MET A 1 15.02 -28.00 6.53
CA MET A 1 15.64 -26.79 5.95
C MET A 1 15.12 -25.60 6.73
N GLU A 2 16.01 -24.76 7.23
CA GLU A 2 15.61 -23.54 7.95
C GLU A 2 14.96 -22.54 6.98
N LYS A 3 13.86 -21.91 7.42
CA LYS A 3 13.19 -20.89 6.62
C LYS A 3 14.06 -19.63 6.58
N SER A 4 14.17 -19.02 5.40
CA SER A 4 14.82 -17.71 5.25
C SER A 4 14.05 -16.63 6.01
N SER A 5 14.74 -15.57 6.46
CA SER A 5 14.12 -14.41 7.09
C SER A 5 12.97 -13.80 6.24
N SER A 6 13.12 -13.81 4.91
CA SER A 6 12.08 -13.37 3.96
C SER A 6 10.86 -14.28 3.94
N GLN A 7 11.06 -15.60 4.05
CA GLN A 7 9.96 -16.57 4.14
C GLN A 7 9.21 -16.41 5.47
N ILE A 8 9.95 -16.26 6.58
CA ILE A 8 9.37 -16.00 7.90
C ILE A 8 8.53 -14.71 7.89
N PHE A 9 9.04 -13.65 7.26
CA PHE A 9 8.31 -12.40 7.10
C PHE A 9 7.03 -12.56 6.28
N SER A 10 7.11 -13.29 5.16
CA SER A 10 5.96 -13.56 4.28
C SER A 10 4.88 -14.38 5.01
N ASP A 11 5.28 -15.41 5.75
CA ASP A 11 4.38 -16.24 6.56
C ASP A 11 3.64 -15.40 7.61
N LYS A 12 4.36 -14.48 8.28
CA LYS A 12 3.76 -13.56 9.25
C LYS A 12 2.71 -12.65 8.61
N ILE A 13 2.98 -12.13 7.41
CA ILE A 13 2.03 -11.28 6.69
C ILE A 13 0.78 -12.05 6.31
N LYS A 14 0.93 -13.28 5.80
CA LYS A 14 -0.22 -14.15 5.48
C LYS A 14 -1.07 -14.39 6.72
N LEU A 15 -0.45 -14.76 7.84
CA LEU A 15 -1.15 -15.01 9.11
C LEU A 15 -1.96 -13.80 9.59
N VAL A 16 -1.37 -12.60 9.54
CA VAL A 16 -2.06 -11.37 9.95
C VAL A 16 -3.23 -11.05 9.02
N TYR A 17 -3.06 -11.25 7.71
CA TYR A 17 -4.13 -11.03 6.75
C TYR A 17 -5.26 -12.06 6.89
N GLU A 18 -4.94 -13.33 7.12
CA GLU A 18 -5.93 -14.39 7.37
C GLU A 18 -6.79 -14.09 8.61
N TYR A 19 -6.16 -13.59 9.67
CA TYR A 19 -6.86 -13.20 10.90
C TYR A 19 -7.75 -11.97 10.68
N ASN A 20 -7.30 -11.00 9.87
CA ASN A 20 -8.07 -9.81 9.54
C ASN A 20 -8.05 -9.50 8.03
N LYS A 21 -9.04 -10.03 7.33
CA LYS A 21 -9.21 -9.85 5.88
C LYS A 21 -9.50 -8.41 5.44
N LYS A 22 -9.82 -7.52 6.39
CA LYS A 22 -9.99 -6.08 6.14
C LYS A 22 -8.68 -5.31 6.30
N SER A 23 -7.57 -5.96 6.62
CA SER A 23 -6.28 -5.28 6.78
C SER A 23 -5.76 -4.71 5.45
N PRO A 24 -5.09 -3.54 5.44
CA PRO A 24 -4.41 -2.99 4.26
C PRO A 24 -3.30 -3.91 3.71
N LEU A 25 -2.87 -4.90 4.50
CA LEU A 25 -1.81 -5.86 4.13
C LEU A 25 -2.22 -6.82 3.00
N PHE A 26 -3.48 -6.82 2.57
CA PHE A 26 -3.97 -7.65 1.46
C PHE A 26 -3.15 -7.48 0.17
N VAL A 27 -2.61 -6.28 -0.09
CA VAL A 27 -1.75 -6.02 -1.26
C VAL A 27 -0.49 -6.86 -1.20
N ARG A 28 0.13 -6.95 -0.01
CA ARG A 28 1.35 -7.72 0.19
C ARG A 28 1.07 -9.22 0.19
N ALA A 29 -0.05 -9.65 0.76
CA ALA A 29 -0.51 -11.02 0.68
C ALA A 29 -0.72 -11.45 -0.79
N ALA A 30 -1.41 -10.63 -1.59
CA ALA A 30 -1.60 -10.88 -3.02
C ALA A 30 -0.28 -10.90 -3.80
N TYR A 31 0.66 -10.00 -3.49
CA TYR A 31 1.98 -10.00 -4.12
C TYR A 31 2.72 -11.32 -3.86
N ILE A 32 2.67 -11.84 -2.64
CA ILE A 32 3.27 -13.14 -2.31
C ILE A 32 2.63 -14.27 -3.13
N GLU A 33 1.31 -14.25 -3.34
CA GLU A 33 0.64 -15.25 -4.18
C GLU A 33 1.05 -15.14 -5.66
N ILE A 34 1.28 -13.93 -6.18
CA ILE A 34 1.79 -13.74 -7.55
C ILE A 34 3.20 -14.35 -7.71
N GLU A 35 4.09 -14.11 -6.74
CA GLU A 35 5.45 -14.68 -6.74
C GLU A 35 5.42 -16.22 -6.68
N ASN A 36 4.44 -16.78 -5.97
CA ASN A 36 4.21 -18.23 -5.93
C ASN A 36 3.48 -18.78 -7.17
N GLN A 37 3.20 -17.96 -8.18
CA GLN A 37 2.42 -18.29 -9.38
C GLN A 37 0.94 -18.64 -9.13
N ASN A 38 0.41 -18.36 -7.94
CA ASN A 38 -0.99 -18.55 -7.57
C ASN A 38 -1.82 -17.34 -8.01
N ILE A 39 -1.91 -17.11 -9.33
CA ILE A 39 -2.47 -15.86 -9.88
C ILE A 39 -3.95 -15.68 -9.56
N GLN A 40 -4.73 -16.77 -9.54
CA GLN A 40 -6.17 -16.72 -9.22
C GLN A 40 -6.42 -16.26 -7.78
N ASP A 41 -5.66 -16.79 -6.83
CA ASP A 41 -5.75 -16.40 -5.41
C ASP A 41 -5.35 -14.95 -5.21
N ALA A 42 -4.30 -14.49 -5.90
CA ALA A 42 -3.90 -13.09 -5.88
C ALA A 42 -5.02 -12.16 -6.35
N VAL A 43 -5.68 -12.49 -7.48
CA VAL A 43 -6.83 -11.73 -7.99
C VAL A 43 -7.96 -11.73 -6.96
N PHE A 44 -8.26 -12.87 -6.35
CA PHE A 44 -9.31 -12.97 -5.32
C PHE A 44 -9.01 -12.06 -4.13
N ILE A 45 -7.81 -12.14 -3.55
CA ILE A 45 -7.36 -11.32 -2.42
C ILE A 45 -7.47 -9.82 -2.75
N LEU A 46 -7.01 -9.42 -3.94
CA LEU A 46 -7.06 -8.04 -4.39
C LEU A 46 -8.49 -7.55 -4.55
N ARG A 47 -9.37 -8.34 -5.17
CA ARG A 47 -10.79 -8.00 -5.31
C ARG A 47 -11.48 -7.84 -3.95
N GLN A 48 -11.20 -8.72 -2.99
CA GLN A 48 -11.78 -8.59 -1.64
C GLN A 48 -11.24 -7.36 -0.92
N GLY A 49 -9.94 -7.09 -0.98
CA GLY A 49 -9.34 -5.94 -0.31
C GLY A 49 -9.80 -4.61 -0.92
N LEU A 50 -9.93 -4.53 -2.25
CA LEU A 50 -10.44 -3.36 -2.96
C LEU A 50 -11.90 -3.03 -2.62
N LYS A 51 -12.69 -3.95 -2.06
CA LYS A 51 -14.02 -3.60 -1.52
C LYS A 51 -13.92 -2.66 -0.31
N PHE A 52 -12.88 -2.81 0.51
CA PHE A 52 -12.63 -1.98 1.69
C PHE A 52 -11.70 -0.80 1.38
N TYR A 53 -10.85 -0.94 0.36
CA TYR A 53 -9.89 0.10 -0.06
C TYR A 53 -10.02 0.40 -1.57
N PRO A 54 -11.15 0.97 -2.05
CA PRO A 54 -11.44 1.07 -3.48
C PRO A 54 -10.49 1.93 -4.30
N GLN A 55 -9.80 2.87 -3.64
CA GLN A 55 -8.88 3.81 -4.28
C GLN A 55 -7.41 3.49 -3.98
N ASN A 56 -7.08 2.27 -3.54
CA ASN A 56 -5.69 1.91 -3.34
C ASN A 56 -4.99 1.71 -4.71
N PRO A 57 -4.08 2.61 -5.13
CA PRO A 57 -3.50 2.57 -6.47
C PRO A 57 -2.59 1.36 -6.65
N VAL A 58 -1.85 0.99 -5.62
CA VAL A 58 -0.95 -0.18 -5.64
C VAL A 58 -1.75 -1.47 -5.85
N ALA A 59 -2.88 -1.61 -5.16
CA ALA A 59 -3.77 -2.76 -5.32
C ALA A 59 -4.36 -2.85 -6.73
N ILE A 60 -4.73 -1.71 -7.32
CA ILE A 60 -5.29 -1.63 -8.68
C ILE A 60 -4.22 -2.02 -9.72
N LEU A 61 -3.00 -1.47 -9.60
CA LEU A 61 -1.88 -1.79 -10.49
C LEU A 61 -1.46 -3.26 -10.36
N LEU A 62 -1.42 -3.78 -9.14
CA LEU A 62 -1.10 -5.19 -8.90
C LEU A 62 -2.19 -6.13 -9.46
N LEU A 63 -3.46 -5.71 -9.39
CA LEU A 63 -4.56 -6.43 -10.03
C LEU A 63 -4.44 -6.41 -11.56
N ALA A 64 -3.99 -5.29 -12.13
CA ALA A 64 -3.71 -5.21 -13.55
C ALA A 64 -2.63 -6.21 -13.98
N ARG A 65 -1.52 -6.26 -13.22
CA ARG A 65 -0.44 -7.22 -13.45
C ARG A 65 -0.90 -8.66 -13.36
N ALA A 66 -1.69 -9.01 -12.34
CA ALA A 66 -2.25 -10.35 -12.20
C ALA A 66 -3.15 -10.73 -13.38
N ASN A 67 -3.99 -9.81 -13.85
CA ASN A 67 -4.83 -10.04 -15.04
C ASN A 67 -4.02 -10.14 -16.33
N ALA A 68 -2.93 -9.39 -16.46
CA ALA A 68 -2.00 -9.50 -17.58
C ALA A 68 -1.36 -10.91 -17.62
N LEU A 69 -0.94 -11.44 -16.48
CA LEU A 69 -0.41 -12.80 -16.36
C LEU A 69 -1.45 -13.87 -16.70
N MET A 70 -2.74 -13.59 -16.50
CA MET A 70 -3.85 -14.46 -16.93
C MET A 70 -4.22 -14.31 -18.43
N GLY A 71 -3.56 -13.41 -19.17
CA GLY A 71 -3.88 -13.12 -20.58
C GLY A 71 -5.05 -12.15 -20.78
N LYS A 72 -5.65 -11.61 -19.71
CA LYS A 72 -6.77 -10.65 -19.77
C LYS A 72 -6.26 -9.22 -20.05
N LYS A 73 -5.67 -9.01 -21.24
CA LYS A 73 -4.92 -7.78 -21.62
C LYS A 73 -5.76 -6.50 -21.56
N GLU A 74 -6.97 -6.52 -22.12
CA GLU A 74 -7.83 -5.33 -22.15
C GLU A 74 -8.20 -4.83 -20.76
N LEU A 75 -8.47 -5.77 -19.85
CA LEU A 75 -8.79 -5.46 -18.46
C LEU A 75 -7.56 -4.89 -17.74
N ALA A 76 -6.37 -5.48 -17.97
CA ALA A 76 -5.13 -4.99 -17.41
C ALA A 76 -4.84 -3.54 -17.84
N ALA A 77 -4.96 -3.22 -19.13
CA ALA A 77 -4.74 -1.86 -19.62
C ALA A 77 -5.71 -0.82 -18.98
N LYS A 78 -6.99 -1.18 -18.83
CA LYS A 78 -7.97 -0.33 -18.14
C LYS A 78 -7.59 -0.06 -16.68
N LEU A 79 -7.14 -1.10 -15.97
CA LEU A 79 -6.71 -1.00 -14.58
C LEU A 79 -5.40 -0.21 -14.43
N ILE A 80 -4.45 -0.35 -15.35
CA ILE A 80 -3.22 0.47 -15.38
C ILE A 80 -3.57 1.94 -15.52
N LYS A 81 -4.41 2.29 -16.51
CA LYS A 81 -4.88 3.66 -16.69
C LYS A 81 -5.52 4.21 -15.41
N LYS A 82 -6.41 3.43 -14.78
CA LYS A 82 -7.07 3.84 -13.53
C LYS A 82 -6.06 4.03 -12.38
N GLY A 83 -5.16 3.08 -12.18
CA GLY A 83 -4.16 3.10 -11.11
C GLY A 83 -3.19 4.27 -11.24
N SER A 84 -2.71 4.54 -12.46
CA SER A 84 -1.79 5.65 -12.73
C SER A 84 -2.46 7.01 -12.63
N ASN A 85 -3.73 7.13 -13.04
CA ASN A 85 -4.50 8.36 -12.87
C ASN A 85 -4.67 8.73 -11.39
N LEU A 86 -4.89 7.75 -10.51
CA LEU A 86 -5.06 7.97 -9.06
C LEU A 86 -3.81 8.57 -8.39
N ILE A 87 -2.63 8.34 -8.95
CA ILE A 87 -1.36 8.88 -8.44
C ILE A 87 -0.80 10.00 -9.33
N HIS A 88 -1.55 10.40 -10.36
CA HIS A 88 -1.18 11.45 -11.32
C HIS A 88 0.23 11.27 -11.93
N SER A 89 0.64 10.02 -12.20
CA SER A 89 1.97 9.73 -12.76
C SER A 89 1.85 9.06 -14.13
N ASN A 90 2.25 9.82 -15.16
CA ASN A 90 2.37 9.32 -16.52
C ASN A 90 3.54 8.33 -16.64
N GLU A 91 4.60 8.50 -15.84
CA GLU A 91 5.74 7.59 -15.78
C GLU A 91 5.28 6.21 -15.32
N THR A 92 4.43 6.16 -14.30
CA THR A 92 3.88 4.89 -13.81
C THR A 92 2.99 4.23 -14.86
N TYR A 93 2.16 5.01 -15.57
CA TYR A 93 1.39 4.49 -16.70
C TYR A 93 2.29 3.85 -17.76
N ASN A 94 3.31 4.59 -18.22
CA ASN A 94 4.22 4.11 -19.26
C ASN A 94 4.96 2.85 -18.81
N PHE A 95 5.47 2.83 -17.57
CA PHE A 95 6.17 1.68 -17.00
C PHE A 95 5.31 0.39 -17.04
N TYR A 96 4.07 0.44 -16.55
CA TYR A 96 3.21 -0.75 -16.54
C TYR A 96 2.67 -1.12 -17.92
N MET A 97 2.52 -0.17 -18.84
CA MET A 97 2.18 -0.45 -20.24
C MET A 97 3.33 -1.16 -20.96
N GLU A 98 4.57 -0.73 -20.74
CA GLU A 98 5.76 -1.42 -21.26
C GLU A 98 5.88 -2.84 -20.68
N GLU A 99 5.60 -3.01 -19.38
CA GLU A 99 5.56 -4.34 -18.75
C GLU A 99 4.49 -5.23 -19.40
N LEU A 100 3.30 -4.69 -19.67
CA LEU A 100 2.20 -5.41 -20.33
C LEU A 100 2.60 -5.90 -21.72
N ASP A 101 3.26 -5.05 -22.52
CA ASP A 101 3.73 -5.40 -23.86
C ASP A 101 4.90 -6.40 -23.83
N ALA A 102 5.77 -6.33 -22.82
CA ALA A 102 6.84 -7.30 -22.62
C ALA A 102 6.30 -8.71 -22.30
N LEU A 103 5.26 -8.77 -21.46
CA LEU A 103 4.57 -10.03 -21.14
C LEU A 103 3.94 -10.66 -22.38
N GLU A 104 3.35 -9.85 -23.27
CA GLU A 104 2.80 -10.32 -24.55
C GLU A 104 3.88 -10.93 -25.45
N LYS A 105 5.00 -10.22 -25.64
CA LYS A 105 6.13 -10.71 -26.44
C LYS A 105 6.64 -12.04 -25.91
N SER A 106 6.77 -12.18 -24.58
CA SER A 106 7.20 -13.43 -23.95
C SER A 106 6.25 -14.62 -24.15
N ALA A 107 4.95 -14.36 -24.32
CA ALA A 107 3.93 -15.38 -24.57
C ALA A 107 3.86 -15.83 -26.06
N THR A 108 4.35 -15.00 -26.97
CA THR A 108 4.32 -15.26 -28.42
C THR A 108 5.56 -16.00 -28.97
N VAL A 109 6.61 -16.18 -28.16
CA VAL A 109 7.81 -16.94 -28.57
C VAL A 109 7.49 -18.44 -28.66
N PRO A 110 7.66 -19.10 -29.83
CA PRO A 110 7.47 -20.53 -29.96
C PRO A 110 8.56 -21.26 -29.15
N GLY A 111 8.18 -21.89 -28.03
CA GLY A 111 9.10 -22.67 -27.17
C GLY A 111 9.20 -22.23 -25.72
N SER A 112 8.53 -21.15 -25.31
CA SER A 112 8.41 -20.79 -23.89
C SER A 112 7.37 -21.68 -23.21
N THR A 113 7.82 -22.52 -22.29
CA THR A 113 7.03 -23.48 -21.49
C THR A 113 6.09 -22.76 -20.52
N ARG A 114 5.08 -22.09 -21.03
CA ARG A 114 3.78 -22.02 -20.38
C ARG A 114 2.89 -22.86 -21.26
N GLU A 115 2.65 -24.10 -20.84
CA GLU A 115 1.62 -24.93 -21.44
C GLU A 115 0.40 -24.05 -21.68
N LYS A 116 0.01 -23.94 -22.96
CA LYS A 116 -1.26 -23.35 -23.33
C LYS A 116 -2.32 -24.20 -22.63
N ILE A 117 -2.72 -23.77 -21.43
CA ILE A 117 -3.99 -24.19 -20.88
C ILE A 117 -4.98 -23.60 -21.86
N PHE A 118 -5.51 -24.47 -22.74
CA PHE A 118 -6.58 -24.14 -23.66
C PHE A 118 -7.80 -23.78 -22.82
N PHE A 119 -7.86 -22.53 -22.37
CA PHE A 119 -9.05 -21.99 -21.72
C PHE A 119 -10.09 -21.73 -22.80
N ASN A 120 -11.19 -22.46 -22.69
CA ASN A 120 -12.42 -22.27 -23.41
C ASN A 120 -12.85 -20.78 -23.31
N GLU A 121 -12.77 -20.04 -24.43
CA GLU A 121 -13.14 -18.63 -24.54
C GLU A 121 -14.61 -18.32 -24.19
N ASN A 122 -15.42 -19.35 -23.91
CA ASN A 122 -16.86 -19.21 -23.71
C ASN A 122 -17.34 -19.31 -22.24
N ALA A 123 -16.45 -19.36 -21.24
CA ALA A 123 -16.84 -19.51 -19.83
C ALA A 123 -16.81 -18.22 -18.97
N ASP A 124 -16.12 -17.15 -19.40
CA ASP A 124 -15.73 -16.05 -18.50
C ASP A 124 -16.33 -14.66 -18.85
N ASN A 125 -17.34 -14.59 -19.74
CA ASN A 125 -17.92 -13.30 -20.18
C ASN A 125 -18.82 -12.59 -19.14
N GLU A 126 -19.07 -13.21 -17.99
CA GLU A 126 -19.88 -12.65 -16.89
C GLU A 126 -19.00 -12.00 -15.79
N GLU A 127 -17.83 -12.54 -15.47
CA GLU A 127 -16.97 -12.02 -14.38
C GLU A 127 -16.21 -10.73 -14.73
N SER A 128 -15.95 -10.50 -16.02
CA SER A 128 -15.34 -9.28 -16.57
C SER A 128 -16.31 -8.10 -16.62
N LYS A 129 -17.63 -8.38 -16.71
CA LYS A 129 -18.68 -7.35 -16.64
C LYS A 129 -19.03 -6.95 -15.20
N ASN A 130 -18.90 -7.86 -14.25
CA ASN A 130 -19.35 -7.64 -12.86
C ASN A 130 -18.31 -7.02 -11.93
N PHE A 131 -17.03 -6.87 -12.34
CA PHE A 131 -16.04 -6.13 -11.54
C PHE A 131 -16.06 -4.64 -11.86
N ILE A 132 -17.10 -3.97 -11.38
CA ILE A 132 -17.17 -2.51 -11.36
C ILE A 132 -16.48 -2.05 -10.08
N LEU A 133 -15.20 -1.71 -10.18
CA LEU A 133 -14.54 -0.94 -9.12
C LEU A 133 -15.30 0.39 -9.00
N PRO A 134 -15.78 0.82 -7.83
CA PRO A 134 -16.56 2.05 -7.70
C PRO A 134 -15.90 3.18 -8.50
N THR A 135 -16.57 3.61 -9.55
CA THR A 135 -16.14 4.72 -10.41
C THR A 135 -16.85 5.95 -9.87
N VAL A 136 -16.08 6.95 -9.44
CA VAL A 136 -16.57 8.33 -9.46
C VAL A 136 -16.91 8.61 -10.92
N LYS A 137 -18.13 9.09 -11.20
CA LYS A 137 -18.52 9.53 -12.53
C LYS A 137 -17.65 10.74 -12.87
N GLU A 138 -16.60 10.54 -13.66
CA GLU A 138 -15.80 11.64 -14.20
C GLU A 138 -16.56 12.18 -15.42
N ASN A 139 -17.22 13.32 -15.24
CA ASN A 139 -17.80 14.09 -16.35
C ASN A 139 -16.66 14.88 -17.00
N GLU A 140 -16.52 14.81 -18.32
CA GLU A 140 -15.45 15.49 -19.06
C GLU A 140 -15.53 17.03 -18.99
N GLU A 141 -16.65 17.58 -18.53
CA GLU A 141 -16.87 19.02 -18.35
C GLU A 141 -16.17 19.59 -17.10
N ASP A 142 -16.02 18.81 -16.02
CA ASP A 142 -15.38 19.25 -14.77
C ASP A 142 -13.86 19.47 -14.93
N LYS A 143 -13.24 18.80 -15.91
CA LYS A 143 -11.79 18.81 -16.16
C LYS A 143 -11.29 20.15 -16.73
N LEU A 144 -12.17 20.91 -17.39
CA LEU A 144 -11.87 22.22 -17.97
C LEU A 144 -11.97 23.36 -16.94
N GLU A 145 -12.72 23.17 -15.87
CA GLU A 145 -12.83 24.13 -14.77
C GLU A 145 -11.74 23.91 -13.71
N GLU A 146 -11.42 22.65 -13.37
CA GLU A 146 -10.32 22.33 -12.45
C GLU A 146 -8.94 22.75 -12.99
N THR A 147 -8.66 22.55 -14.28
CA THR A 147 -7.37 22.96 -14.87
C THR A 147 -7.17 24.48 -14.81
N LYS A 148 -8.22 25.26 -15.09
CA LYS A 148 -8.20 26.73 -14.96
C LYS A 148 -8.10 27.18 -13.50
N ALA A 149 -8.72 26.47 -12.56
CA ALA A 149 -8.61 26.78 -11.13
C ALA A 149 -7.19 26.52 -10.62
N ILE A 150 -6.56 25.44 -11.06
CA ILE A 150 -5.18 25.07 -10.71
C ILE A 150 -4.17 26.07 -11.31
N GLU A 151 -4.33 26.47 -12.57
CA GLU A 151 -3.48 27.49 -13.21
C GLU A 151 -3.53 28.82 -12.46
N ASN A 152 -4.73 29.28 -12.07
CA ASN A 152 -4.88 30.49 -11.29
C ASN A 152 -4.22 30.38 -9.90
N SER A 153 -4.32 29.22 -9.25
CA SER A 153 -3.68 28.98 -7.94
C SER A 153 -2.16 28.94 -8.05
N LEU A 154 -1.62 28.38 -9.15
CA LEU A 154 -0.18 28.36 -9.44
C LEU A 154 0.35 29.78 -9.68
N GLU A 155 -0.39 30.60 -10.41
CA GLU A 155 0.00 31.99 -10.67
C GLU A 155 -0.04 32.84 -9.39
N GLN A 156 -1.02 32.61 -8.51
CA GLN A 156 -1.07 33.24 -7.19
C GLN A 156 0.11 32.81 -6.31
N LEU A 157 0.45 31.51 -6.28
CA LEU A 157 1.61 31.00 -5.55
C LEU A 157 2.92 31.58 -6.08
N ALA A 158 3.10 31.64 -7.40
CA ALA A 158 4.28 32.23 -8.02
C ALA A 158 4.44 33.72 -7.65
N LYS A 159 3.35 34.49 -7.66
CA LYS A 159 3.35 35.89 -7.19
C LYS A 159 3.69 36.00 -5.70
N THR A 160 3.16 35.08 -4.88
CA THR A 160 3.41 35.07 -3.44
C THR A 160 4.90 34.78 -3.15
N ILE A 161 5.48 33.78 -3.81
CA ILE A 161 6.91 33.43 -3.69
C ILE A 161 7.79 34.57 -4.21
N ALA A 162 7.44 35.18 -5.34
CA ALA A 162 8.19 36.31 -5.90
C ALA A 162 8.16 37.55 -4.99
N SER A 163 7.05 37.77 -4.27
CA SER A 163 6.92 38.85 -3.29
C SER A 163 7.57 38.54 -1.94
N ALA A 164 7.71 37.27 -1.59
CA ALA A 164 8.41 36.82 -0.40
C ALA A 164 9.92 36.91 -0.64
N LYS A 165 10.50 38.03 -0.24
CA LYS A 165 11.94 38.29 -0.32
C LYS A 165 12.70 37.31 0.58
N LEU A 166 13.12 36.17 0.03
CA LEU A 166 13.95 35.21 0.75
C LEU A 166 15.34 35.84 0.99
N PRO A 167 15.92 35.69 2.20
CA PRO A 167 17.30 36.08 2.43
C PRO A 167 18.22 35.27 1.51
N PRO A 168 19.36 35.84 1.08
CA PRO A 168 20.33 35.11 0.25
C PRO A 168 20.82 33.85 0.98
N PRO A 169 21.17 32.78 0.26
CA PRO A 169 21.63 31.55 0.86
C PRO A 169 23.02 31.79 1.48
N GLY A 170 23.02 32.08 2.77
CA GLY A 170 24.20 32.28 3.59
C GLY A 170 23.90 31.78 5.00
N ASP A 171 24.81 30.94 5.50
CA ASP A 171 24.86 30.31 6.82
C ASP A 171 24.08 28.99 7.02
N GLU A 172 24.58 27.94 6.38
CA GLU A 172 24.27 26.51 6.60
C GLU A 172 24.61 25.99 8.02
N LYS A 173 24.85 26.86 9.00
CA LYS A 173 25.26 26.47 10.38
C LYS A 173 24.18 26.63 11.44
N ASN A 174 22.93 26.87 11.04
CA ASN A 174 21.81 26.93 11.98
C ASN A 174 20.61 26.09 11.53
N ILE A 175 20.89 24.90 10.98
CA ILE A 175 19.92 23.80 11.08
C ILE A 175 19.95 23.40 12.56
N GLU A 176 19.19 24.11 13.38
CA GLU A 176 18.70 23.54 14.63
C GLU A 176 18.13 22.18 14.23
N THR A 177 18.85 21.12 14.62
CA THR A 177 18.31 19.78 14.73
C THR A 177 17.11 19.90 15.65
N ARG A 178 15.96 20.22 15.04
CA ARG A 178 14.70 20.36 15.71
C ARG A 178 14.36 18.97 16.15
N SER A 179 14.73 18.69 17.40
CA SER A 179 14.62 17.42 18.05
C SER A 179 13.26 16.81 17.73
N LEU A 180 13.28 15.54 17.31
CA LEU A 180 12.09 14.69 17.16
C LEU A 180 11.24 14.62 18.44
N GLU A 181 11.75 15.17 19.55
CA GLU A 181 11.13 15.33 20.87
C GLU A 181 9.89 16.26 20.89
N LYS A 182 9.55 16.98 19.81
CA LYS A 182 8.36 17.85 19.74
C LYS A 182 7.26 17.38 18.78
N LEU A 183 7.34 16.17 18.25
CA LEU A 183 6.19 15.53 17.61
C LEU A 183 5.25 15.07 18.72
N SER A 184 4.24 15.89 18.97
CA SER A 184 3.20 15.80 20.00
C SER A 184 2.85 14.37 20.42
N ASP A 185 2.95 14.10 21.72
CA ASP A 185 2.57 12.87 22.44
C ASP A 185 1.17 12.30 22.10
N ASN A 186 0.31 13.05 21.42
CA ASN A 186 -1.06 12.67 21.11
C ASN A 186 -1.24 11.96 19.75
N ASN A 187 -0.21 11.86 18.91
CA ASN A 187 -0.35 11.29 17.56
C ASN A 187 0.52 10.05 17.29
N LEU A 188 1.14 9.46 18.32
CA LEU A 188 1.82 8.18 18.17
C LEU A 188 0.76 7.10 17.89
N ILE A 189 0.84 6.46 16.73
CA ILE A 189 0.02 5.29 16.40
C ILE A 189 0.43 4.16 17.35
N VAL A 190 -0.34 3.96 18.43
CA VAL A 190 -0.07 2.90 19.42
C VAL A 190 -0.96 1.68 19.16
N SER A 191 -0.35 0.50 19.15
CA SER A 191 -1.04 -0.78 18.98
C SER A 191 -0.36 -1.87 19.82
N GLU A 192 -1.11 -2.90 20.20
CA GLU A 192 -0.56 -4.06 20.93
C GLU A 192 0.60 -4.70 20.14
N THR A 193 0.44 -4.80 18.82
CA THR A 193 1.46 -5.30 17.91
C THR A 193 2.73 -4.46 17.94
N LEU A 194 2.62 -3.12 17.98
CA LEU A 194 3.78 -2.24 18.07
C LEU A 194 4.54 -2.43 19.38
N ALA A 195 3.82 -2.53 20.50
CA ALA A 195 4.45 -2.80 21.80
C ALA A 195 5.19 -4.15 21.79
N GLN A 196 4.59 -5.18 21.20
CA GLN A 196 5.21 -6.51 21.08
C GLN A 196 6.45 -6.50 20.17
N ILE A 197 6.43 -5.70 19.09
CA ILE A 197 7.59 -5.50 18.22
C ILE A 197 8.74 -4.87 19.01
N TYR A 198 8.47 -3.83 19.79
CA TYR A 198 9.49 -3.19 20.64
C TYR A 198 10.10 -4.17 21.65
N VAL A 199 9.28 -5.01 22.30
CA VAL A 199 9.79 -6.09 23.17
C VAL A 199 10.70 -7.05 22.40
N SER A 200 10.29 -7.47 21.19
CA SER A 200 11.09 -8.41 20.38
C SER A 200 12.41 -7.83 19.89
N GLN A 201 12.50 -6.50 19.77
CA GLN A 201 13.70 -5.77 19.36
C GLN A 201 14.58 -5.38 20.56
N GLY A 202 14.18 -5.71 21.79
CA GLY A 202 14.88 -5.33 23.02
C GLY A 202 14.70 -3.86 23.42
N GLN A 203 13.78 -3.14 22.77
CA GLN A 203 13.47 -1.73 23.07
C GLN A 203 12.40 -1.64 24.16
N TYR A 204 12.75 -2.02 25.38
CA TYR A 204 11.79 -2.19 26.48
C TYR A 204 11.16 -0.87 26.94
N ASP A 205 11.91 0.22 26.98
CA ASP A 205 11.39 1.56 27.35
C ASP A 205 10.26 2.01 26.42
N GLU A 206 10.46 1.84 25.11
CA GLU A 206 9.45 2.18 24.10
C GLU A 206 8.25 1.25 24.17
N ALA A 207 8.47 -0.05 24.43
CA ALA A 207 7.37 -0.99 24.67
C ALA A 207 6.49 -0.55 25.86
N VAL A 208 7.10 -0.14 26.97
CA VAL A 208 6.38 0.34 28.16
C VAL A 208 5.60 1.61 27.84
N LYS A 209 6.20 2.59 27.14
CA LYS A 209 5.50 3.82 26.72
C LYS A 209 4.28 3.52 25.84
N VAL A 210 4.40 2.57 24.90
CA VAL A 210 3.27 2.17 24.05
C VAL A 210 2.17 1.50 24.87
N PHE A 211 2.50 0.60 25.82
CA PHE A 211 1.50 -0.02 26.70
C PHE A 211 0.81 1.00 27.61
N GLN A 212 1.54 1.99 28.14
CA GLN A 212 0.95 3.07 28.93
C GLN A 212 -0.03 3.92 28.11
N ASN A 213 0.31 4.22 26.86
CA ASN A 213 -0.59 4.92 25.97
C ASN A 213 -1.81 4.07 25.56
N LEU A 214 -1.65 2.74 25.43
CA LEU A 214 -2.77 1.83 25.19
C LEU A 214 -3.76 1.79 26.36
N ILE A 215 -3.30 1.90 27.60
CA ILE A 215 -4.20 2.01 28.77
C ILE A 215 -5.10 3.24 28.66
N LYS A 216 -4.53 4.39 28.24
CA LYS A 216 -5.30 5.64 28.05
C LYS A 216 -6.38 5.51 26.97
N ILE A 217 -6.10 4.76 25.90
CA ILE A 217 -7.01 4.62 24.74
C ILE A 217 -8.02 3.48 24.95
N LYS A 218 -7.64 2.41 25.65
CA LYS A 218 -8.43 1.19 25.83
C LYS A 218 -8.52 0.79 27.31
N PRO A 219 -9.33 1.51 28.11
CA PRO A 219 -9.43 1.25 29.56
C PRO A 219 -9.95 -0.16 29.90
N GLY A 220 -10.74 -0.79 29.02
CA GLY A 220 -11.26 -2.15 29.22
C GLY A 220 -10.21 -3.27 29.24
N LYS A 221 -8.95 -2.98 28.87
CA LYS A 221 -7.83 -3.94 28.93
C LYS A 221 -6.70 -3.46 29.85
N THR A 222 -6.99 -2.54 30.76
CA THR A 222 -5.97 -1.92 31.63
C THR A 222 -5.17 -2.96 32.41
N GLU A 223 -5.85 -3.93 33.02
CA GLU A 223 -5.21 -4.99 33.82
C GLU A 223 -4.21 -5.80 32.98
N TYR A 224 -4.62 -6.22 31.77
CA TYR A 224 -3.74 -6.91 30.83
C TYR A 224 -2.50 -6.10 30.43
N TYR A 225 -2.65 -4.80 30.16
CA TYR A 225 -1.50 -3.95 29.78
C TYR A 225 -0.58 -3.68 30.97
N SER A 226 -1.12 -3.52 32.18
CA SER A 226 -0.32 -3.38 33.40
C SER A 226 0.51 -4.63 33.68
N GLU A 227 -0.09 -5.82 33.58
CA GLU A 227 0.64 -7.09 33.72
C GLU A 227 1.81 -7.20 32.73
N LYS A 228 1.61 -6.75 31.48
CA LYS A 228 2.67 -6.75 30.47
C LYS A 228 3.79 -5.76 30.77
N ILE A 229 3.45 -4.58 31.30
CA ILE A 229 4.45 -3.62 31.77
C ILE A 229 5.28 -4.24 32.90
N ASP A 230 4.63 -4.86 33.89
CA ASP A 230 5.30 -5.47 35.03
C ASP A 230 6.19 -6.66 34.62
N GLU A 231 5.73 -7.48 33.68
CA GLU A 231 6.52 -8.56 33.09
C GLU A 231 7.81 -8.04 32.45
N ILE A 232 7.72 -6.95 31.68
CA ILE A 232 8.86 -6.34 31.00
C ILE A 232 9.84 -5.75 32.04
N LYS A 233 9.34 -4.98 33.01
CA LYS A 233 10.16 -4.36 34.05
C LYS A 233 10.87 -5.42 34.91
N SER A 234 10.16 -6.48 35.28
CA SER A 234 10.71 -7.57 36.10
C SER A 234 11.76 -8.39 35.36
N LYS A 235 11.56 -8.68 34.06
CA LYS A 235 12.49 -9.50 33.28
C LYS A 235 13.74 -8.76 32.82
N PHE A 236 13.63 -7.44 32.58
CA PHE A 236 14.68 -6.67 31.91
C PHE A 236 15.26 -5.54 32.75
N ASN A 237 14.78 -5.36 34.00
CA ASN A 237 15.26 -4.39 34.98
C ASN A 237 15.30 -2.95 34.44
N VAL A 238 14.17 -2.54 33.84
CA VAL A 238 13.91 -1.24 33.21
C VAL A 238 12.81 -0.49 33.97
#